data_AF-A0A1H1DEJ8-F1
#
_entry.id   AF-A0A1H1DEJ8-F1
#
_cell.length_a   1.000
_cell.length_b   1.000
_cell.length_c   1.000
_cell.angle_alpha   90.00
_cell.angle_beta   90.00
_cell.angle_gamma   90.00
#
_symmetry.space_group_name_H-M   'P 1'
#
loop_
_entity.id
_entity.type
_entity.pdbx_description
1 polymer ?
#
loop_
_entity_poly.entity_id
_entity_poly.type
_entity_poly.pdbx_seq_one_letter_code
_entity_poly.pdbx_strand_id
1 'polypeptide(L)'
;MDPKGTKGLARFTSWIGGLLDRADRSLCMEEDEFAHRRGWTVTKTGFGARLYRDPRFDLLKATLVPETLTAEADRGIEEPGAEEVRGNVVA
;
A
#
# COMPACT_ATOMS: atom_id res chain seq x y z
N MET A 1 7.76 18.89 42.80
CA MET A 1 8.06 18.19 41.53
C MET A 1 8.21 19.26 40.46
N ASP A 2 9.41 19.81 40.31
CA ASP A 2 9.65 21.02 39.51
C ASP A 2 9.62 20.74 38.00
N PRO A 3 8.86 21.52 37.19
CA PRO A 3 8.71 21.32 35.74
C PRO A 3 9.93 21.80 34.93
N LYS A 4 11.10 21.98 35.56
CA LYS A 4 12.32 22.49 34.89
C LYS A 4 13.14 21.43 34.16
N GLY A 5 12.97 20.14 34.48
CA GLY A 5 13.73 19.04 33.86
C GLY A 5 13.29 18.69 32.43
N THR A 6 12.06 19.00 32.03
CA THR A 6 11.47 18.52 30.77
C THR A 6 11.95 19.28 29.53
N LYS A 7 12.32 20.56 29.67
CA LYS A 7 12.75 21.41 28.53
C LYS A 7 14.12 21.01 27.97
N GLY A 8 15.03 20.57 28.84
CA GLY A 8 16.36 20.09 28.43
C GLY A 8 16.27 18.78 27.64
N LEU A 9 15.45 17.84 28.13
CA LEU A 9 15.15 16.57 27.47
C LEU A 9 14.53 16.80 26.08
N ALA A 10 13.57 17.72 25.95
CA ALA A 10 12.94 18.02 24.66
C ALA A 10 13.93 18.59 23.62
N ARG A 11 14.87 19.46 24.05
CA ARG A 11 15.92 19.97 23.15
C ARG A 11 16.89 18.88 22.73
N PHE A 12 17.24 17.97 23.64
CA PHE A 12 18.16 16.88 23.37
C PHE A 12 17.56 15.83 22.42
N THR A 13 16.30 15.44 22.62
CA THR A 13 15.62 14.51 21.71
C THR A 13 15.42 15.11 20.31
N SER A 14 15.12 16.42 20.23
CA SER A 14 15.06 17.13 18.94
C SER A 14 16.41 17.15 18.23
N TRP A 15 17.51 17.30 18.96
CA TRP A 15 18.86 17.28 18.40
C TRP A 15 19.24 15.89 17.87
N ILE A 16 18.95 14.83 18.63
CA ILE A 16 19.12 13.44 18.18
C ILE A 16 18.26 13.15 16.94
N GLY A 17 17.01 13.60 16.93
CA GLY A 17 16.12 13.43 15.77
C GLY A 17 16.69 14.08 14.50
N GLY A 18 17.27 15.28 14.62
CA GLY A 18 17.93 15.95 13.49
C GLY A 18 19.19 15.24 12.99
N LEU A 19 19.97 14.62 13.89
CA LEU A 19 21.14 13.82 13.51
C LEU A 19 20.73 12.54 12.78
N LEU A 20 19.69 11.86 13.28
CA LEU A 20 19.14 10.67 12.63
C LEU A 20 18.58 11.00 11.25
N ASP A 21 17.83 12.09 11.09
CA ASP A 21 17.31 12.48 9.77
C ASP A 21 18.44 12.81 8.77
N ARG A 22 19.53 13.43 9.25
CA ARG A 22 20.70 13.70 8.41
C ARG A 22 21.44 12.43 8.01
N ALA A 23 21.64 11.51 8.95
CA ALA A 23 22.27 10.22 8.67
C ALA A 23 21.41 9.38 7.72
N ASP A 24 20.10 9.34 7.94
CA ASP A 24 19.10 8.69 7.09
C ASP A 24 19.14 9.22 5.65
N ARG A 25 19.15 10.55 5.50
CA ARG A 25 19.25 11.19 4.18
C ARG A 25 20.58 10.86 3.50
N SER A 26 21.68 10.87 4.25
CA SER A 26 23.01 10.57 3.70
C SER A 26 23.13 9.11 3.26
N LEU A 27 22.51 8.18 3.98
CA LEU A 27 22.57 6.75 3.67
C LEU A 27 21.80 6.40 2.40
N CYS A 28 20.67 7.08 2.14
CA CYS A 28 19.81 6.79 0.99
C CYS A 28 19.96 7.80 -0.16
N MET A 29 20.95 8.68 -0.11
CA MET A 29 21.06 9.81 -1.04
C MET A 29 21.24 9.33 -2.49
N GLU A 30 22.09 8.31 -2.69
CA GLU A 30 22.40 7.80 -4.02
C GLU A 30 21.19 7.06 -4.64
N GLU A 31 20.51 6.25 -3.84
CA GLU A 31 19.31 5.52 -4.26
C GLU A 31 18.13 6.45 -4.54
N ASP A 32 17.96 7.49 -3.72
CA ASP A 32 16.98 8.55 -3.95
C ASP A 32 17.25 9.29 -5.26
N GLU A 33 18.48 9.70 -5.51
CA GLU A 33 18.86 10.37 -6.75
C GLU A 33 18.64 9.47 -7.96
N PHE A 34 18.95 8.18 -7.85
CA PHE A 34 18.64 7.21 -8.89
C PHE A 34 17.15 7.12 -9.15
N ALA A 35 16.35 6.97 -8.10
CA ALA A 35 14.89 6.89 -8.18
C ALA A 35 14.30 8.16 -8.81
N HIS A 36 14.74 9.35 -8.37
CA HIS A 36 14.32 10.62 -8.93
C HIS A 36 14.68 10.77 -10.41
N ARG A 37 15.92 10.41 -10.80
CA ARG A 37 16.32 10.41 -12.22
C ARG A 37 15.49 9.46 -13.08
N ARG A 38 15.00 8.36 -12.51
CA ARG A 38 14.13 7.39 -13.19
C ARG A 38 12.65 7.76 -13.14
N GLY A 39 12.26 8.84 -12.46
CA GLY A 39 10.86 9.23 -12.29
C GLY A 39 10.08 8.29 -11.36
N TRP A 40 10.78 7.62 -10.44
CA TRP A 40 10.16 6.75 -9.45
C TRP A 40 9.59 7.56 -8.28
N THR A 41 8.55 7.02 -7.65
CA THR A 41 8.02 7.58 -6.40
C THR A 41 8.76 6.97 -5.22
N VAL A 42 9.24 7.81 -4.30
CA VAL A 42 9.95 7.38 -3.09
C VAL A 42 9.10 7.71 -1.86
N THR A 43 8.80 6.71 -1.05
CA THR A 43 8.06 6.87 0.21
C THR A 43 8.94 6.45 1.38
N LYS A 44 9.21 7.37 2.31
CA LYS A 44 9.93 7.08 3.55
C LYS A 44 9.00 6.34 4.52
N THR A 45 9.39 5.14 4.94
CA THR A 45 8.62 4.30 5.87
C THR A 45 9.28 4.20 7.25
N GLY A 46 10.56 4.57 7.37
CA GLY A 46 11.31 4.60 8.62
C GLY A 46 12.74 5.09 8.43
N PHE A 47 13.58 4.94 9.46
CA PHE A 47 15.02 5.20 9.34
C PHE A 47 15.68 4.09 8.51
N GLY A 48 16.37 4.45 7.43
CA GLY A 48 16.97 3.56 6.45
C GLY A 48 15.94 2.76 5.63
N ALA A 49 14.64 3.00 5.83
CA ALA A 49 13.57 2.24 5.21
C ALA A 49 12.80 3.14 4.23
N ARG A 50 12.91 2.81 2.94
CA ARG A 50 12.26 3.51 1.83
C ARG A 50 11.61 2.51 0.89
N LEU A 51 10.41 2.86 0.44
CA LEU A 51 9.70 2.16 -0.61
C LEU A 51 9.90 2.91 -1.91
N TYR A 52 10.47 2.23 -2.90
CA TYR A 52 10.63 2.74 -4.27
C TYR A 52 9.53 2.15 -5.14
N ARG A 53 8.77 3.01 -5.82
CA ARG A 53 7.71 2.60 -6.75
C ARG A 53 8.06 3.06 -8.16
N ASP A 54 8.30 2.09 -9.03
CA ASP A 54 8.58 2.31 -10.45
C ASP A 54 7.26 2.30 -11.25
N PRO A 55 6.92 3.40 -11.95
CA PRO A 55 5.68 3.51 -12.73
C PRO A 55 5.55 2.46 -13.84
N ARG A 56 6.65 1.85 -14.30
CA ARG A 56 6.61 0.79 -15.32
C ARG A 56 5.91 -0.47 -14.82
N PHE A 57 6.11 -0.82 -13.54
CA PHE A 57 5.40 -1.96 -12.94
C PHE A 57 3.93 -1.65 -12.68
N ASP A 58 3.59 -0.38 -12.42
CA ASP A 58 2.19 0.05 -12.32
C ASP A 58 1.46 -0.11 -13.65
N LEU A 59 2.11 0.26 -14.77
CA LEU A 59 1.58 0.02 -16.10
C LEU A 59 1.40 -1.47 -16.38
N LEU A 60 2.41 -2.30 -16.08
CA LEU A 60 2.29 -3.76 -16.24
C LEU A 60 1.14 -4.35 -15.42
N LYS A 61 0.96 -3.91 -14.16
CA LYS A 61 -0.19 -4.34 -13.35
C LYS A 61 -1.52 -3.93 -13.97
N ALA A 62 -1.61 -2.73 -14.57
CA ALA A 62 -2.82 -2.27 -15.24
C ALA A 62 -3.12 -3.09 -16.51
N THR A 63 -2.09 -3.50 -17.26
CA THR A 63 -2.26 -4.36 -18.45
C THR A 63 -2.52 -5.82 -18.08
N LEU A 64 -2.04 -6.27 -16.92
CA LEU A 64 -2.31 -7.59 -16.35
C LEU A 64 -3.65 -7.65 -15.61
N VAL A 65 -4.45 -6.57 -15.57
CA VAL A 65 -5.84 -6.65 -15.11
C VAL A 65 -6.51 -7.70 -15.99
N PRO A 66 -6.92 -8.83 -15.40
CA PRO A 66 -7.17 -10.00 -16.18
C PRO A 66 -8.56 -9.88 -16.81
N GLU A 67 -8.60 -10.19 -18.10
CA GLU A 67 -9.78 -10.59 -18.89
C GLU A 67 -10.60 -11.74 -18.23
N THR A 68 -10.17 -12.23 -17.06
CA THR A 68 -10.81 -13.30 -16.29
C THR A 68 -12.00 -12.84 -15.45
N LEU A 69 -12.18 -11.53 -15.16
CA LEU A 69 -13.41 -11.05 -14.50
C LEU A 69 -14.57 -10.85 -15.49
N THR A 70 -14.28 -10.71 -16.78
CA THR A 70 -15.30 -10.63 -17.83
C THR A 70 -15.79 -12.00 -18.29
N ALA A 71 -14.96 -13.05 -18.18
CA ALA A 71 -15.34 -14.41 -18.57
C ALA A 71 -16.21 -15.15 -17.53
N GLU A 72 -16.20 -14.74 -16.26
CA GLU A 72 -17.08 -15.31 -15.22
C GLU A 72 -18.43 -14.61 -15.12
N ALA A 73 -18.57 -13.41 -15.67
CA ALA A 73 -19.85 -12.70 -15.75
C ALA A 73 -20.75 -13.19 -16.91
N ASP A 74 -20.18 -13.90 -17.90
CA ASP A 74 -20.92 -14.43 -19.06
C ASP A 74 -21.37 -15.89 -18.86
N ARG A 75 -20.82 -16.59 -17.85
CA ARG A 75 -21.36 -17.88 -17.41
C ARG A 75 -22.52 -17.60 -16.46
N GLY A 76 -23.69 -17.40 -17.08
CA GLY A 76 -24.97 -17.24 -16.42
C GLY A 76 -25.14 -18.20 -15.24
N ILE A 77 -25.66 -17.64 -14.15
CA ILE A 77 -26.20 -18.39 -13.03
C ILE A 77 -27.40 -19.16 -13.60
N GLU A 78 -27.21 -20.42 -13.99
CA GLU A 78 -28.31 -21.34 -14.23
C GLU A 78 -28.98 -21.60 -12.87
N GLU A 79 -30.09 -20.91 -12.64
CA GLU A 79 -31.02 -21.18 -11.54
C GLU A 79 -31.39 -22.68 -11.58
N PRO A 80 -31.13 -23.48 -10.53
CA PRO A 80 -31.54 -24.87 -10.51
C PRO A 80 -33.07 -24.93 -10.50
N GLY A 81 -33.63 -25.59 -11.52
CA GLY A 81 -35.05 -25.70 -11.79
C GLY A 81 -35.89 -26.02 -10.56
N ALA A 82 -36.93 -25.21 -10.34
CA ALA A 82 -37.96 -25.46 -9.36
C ALA A 82 -38.66 -26.79 -9.70
N GLU A 83 -38.40 -27.81 -8.91
CA GLU A 83 -39.14 -29.07 -8.91
C GLU A 83 -40.59 -28.80 -8.49
N GLU A 84 -41.50 -28.89 -9.45
CA GLU A 84 -42.94 -28.70 -9.27
C GLU A 84 -43.52 -29.84 -8.41
N VAL A 85 -43.58 -29.61 -7.09
CA VAL A 85 -44.29 -30.50 -6.15
C VAL A 85 -45.80 -30.35 -6.36
N ARG A 86 -46.36 -31.31 -7.10
CA ARG A 86 -47.79 -31.44 -7.40
C ARG A 86 -48.59 -31.78 -6.14
N GLY A 87 -49.15 -30.76 -5.49
CA GLY A 87 -50.10 -30.94 -4.38
C GLY A 87 -51.49 -31.35 -4.89
N ASN A 88 -51.90 -32.59 -4.64
CA ASN A 88 -53.28 -33.01 -4.84
C ASN A 88 -54.12 -32.68 -3.59
N VAL A 89 -55.03 -31.72 -3.74
CA VAL A 89 -56.12 -31.48 -2.79
C VAL A 89 -57.23 -32.48 -3.13
N VAL A 90 -57.70 -33.23 -2.13
CA VAL A 90 -58.96 -33.98 -2.23
C VAL A 90 -59.86 -33.50 -1.10
N ALA A 91 -61.04 -33.01 -1.51
CA ALA A 91 -62.17 -32.64 -0.66
C ALA A 91 -62.96 -33.87 -0.20
#